data_AF-A0A937CEM7-F1
#
_entry.id   AF-A0A937CEM7-F1
#
_cell.length_a   1.000
_cell.length_b   1.000
_cell.length_c   1.000
_cell.angle_alpha   90.00
_cell.angle_beta   90.00
_cell.angle_gamma   90.00
#
_symmetry.space_group_name_H-M   'P 1'
#
loop_
_entity.id
_entity.type
_entity.pdbx_description
1 polymer ?
#
loop_
_entity_poly.entity_id
_entity_poly.type
_entity_poly.pdbx_seq_one_letter_code
_entity_poly.pdbx_strand_id
1 'polypeptide(L)'
;MKTTWRIGIATLCIGFLYACASKPQQKTDSVQTKPTPATATSDNATALSNEEGLVKTEVIIDNASPVKPETNGILARVSAAQQSRIAQAVSQGSDDAVARRLVFQATPKMRSFIERLSCIKSYNDGGAAALQALAAPGSSFKFFVPPMHGIKLHDKSKCLSVSSVVIKHVKNPLKPSASSWTDALQIKVSFIADDSGETSTSNHEINKNTRGVWWFTR
;
A
#
# COMPACT_ATOMS: atom_id res chain seq x y z
N MET A 1 -4.20 36.80 -40.28
CA MET A 1 -5.45 37.31 -39.68
C MET A 1 -5.40 37.03 -38.19
N LYS A 2 -5.43 38.07 -37.36
CA LYS A 2 -5.28 37.99 -35.90
C LYS A 2 -6.67 37.99 -35.27
N THR A 3 -7.02 36.95 -34.53
CA THR A 3 -8.30 36.87 -33.82
C THR A 3 -8.03 36.71 -32.34
N THR A 4 -8.07 37.83 -31.63
CA THR A 4 -8.07 37.95 -30.18
C THR A 4 -9.47 37.63 -29.66
N TRP A 5 -9.60 36.67 -28.74
CA TRP A 5 -10.83 36.46 -27.97
C TRP A 5 -10.61 36.84 -26.51
N ARG A 6 -11.52 37.71 -26.04
CA ARG A 6 -11.52 38.33 -24.72
C ARG A 6 -12.23 37.46 -23.69
N ILE A 7 -11.75 37.65 -22.48
CA ILE A 7 -12.11 37.07 -21.20
C ILE A 7 -13.55 37.44 -20.80
N GLY A 8 -14.28 36.49 -20.24
CA GLY A 8 -15.51 36.72 -19.47
C GLY A 8 -15.46 35.91 -18.18
N ILE A 9 -14.93 36.51 -17.11
CA ILE A 9 -14.96 35.95 -15.75
C ILE A 9 -16.23 36.46 -15.08
N ALA A 10 -17.20 35.57 -14.86
CA ALA A 10 -18.36 35.85 -14.03
C ALA A 10 -18.02 35.43 -12.58
N THR A 11 -17.62 36.41 -11.79
CA THR A 11 -17.44 36.30 -10.34
C THR A 11 -18.81 36.22 -9.68
N LEU A 12 -19.20 35.04 -9.17
CA LEU A 12 -20.40 34.89 -8.36
C LEU A 12 -20.00 34.71 -6.90
N CYS A 13 -20.11 35.80 -6.14
CA CYS A 13 -20.03 35.81 -4.69
C CYS A 13 -21.34 35.25 -4.12
N ILE A 14 -21.29 34.12 -3.40
CA ILE A 14 -22.37 33.72 -2.49
C ILE A 14 -21.76 33.63 -1.09
N GLY A 15 -22.26 34.51 -0.23
CA GLY A 15 -21.82 34.68 1.15
C GLY A 15 -22.39 33.64 2.10
N PHE A 16 -21.59 33.38 3.13
CA PHE A 16 -21.91 33.15 4.54
C PHE A 16 -23.25 32.51 4.92
N LEU A 17 -23.15 31.33 5.54
CA LEU A 17 -23.92 31.02 6.75
C LEU A 17 -23.00 30.40 7.81
N TYR A 18 -22.93 31.11 8.94
CA TYR A 18 -22.43 30.69 10.24
C TYR A 18 -23.29 29.54 10.79
N ALA A 19 -22.65 28.54 11.41
CA ALA A 19 -23.25 27.79 12.52
C ALA A 19 -22.15 27.29 13.47
N CYS A 20 -22.24 27.75 14.72
CA CYS A 20 -21.39 27.39 15.85
C CYS A 20 -21.80 26.06 16.50
N ALA A 21 -20.87 25.56 17.32
CA ALA A 21 -21.07 24.65 18.46
C ALA A 21 -21.44 23.19 18.11
N SER A 22 -20.95 22.14 18.77
CA SER A 22 -20.48 22.00 20.16
C SER A 22 -19.74 20.67 20.31
N LYS A 23 -18.62 20.67 21.04
CA LYS A 23 -18.05 19.47 21.68
C LYS A 23 -18.84 19.17 22.97
N PRO A 24 -18.99 17.89 23.31
CA PRO A 24 -18.82 17.48 24.70
C PRO A 24 -17.72 16.42 24.83
N GLN A 25 -16.90 16.62 25.85
CA GLN A 25 -16.01 15.62 26.44
C GLN A 25 -16.81 14.51 27.13
N GLN A 26 -16.25 13.31 27.17
CA GLN A 26 -16.38 12.30 28.23
C GLN A 26 -15.40 11.17 27.87
N LYS A 27 -14.76 10.43 28.77
CA LYS A 27 -14.44 10.54 30.20
C LYS A 27 -13.40 9.42 30.38
N THR A 28 -12.25 9.73 30.96
CA THR A 28 -11.29 8.75 31.43
C THR A 28 -11.88 7.99 32.62
N ASP A 29 -11.87 6.66 32.57
CA ASP A 29 -11.89 5.83 33.78
C ASP A 29 -10.83 4.74 33.62
N SER A 30 -9.73 4.93 34.35
CA SER A 30 -8.72 3.93 34.64
C SER A 30 -9.22 3.07 35.80
N VAL A 31 -9.25 1.74 35.65
CA VAL A 31 -9.16 0.84 36.80
C VAL A 31 -8.17 -0.28 36.49
N GLN A 32 -7.12 -0.25 37.29
CA GLN A 32 -6.02 -1.18 37.40
C GLN A 32 -6.37 -2.19 38.48
N THR A 33 -6.38 -3.49 38.16
CA THR A 33 -6.35 -4.55 39.17
C THR A 33 -5.34 -5.63 38.78
N LYS A 34 -4.22 -5.56 39.47
CA LYS A 34 -3.23 -6.62 39.69
C LYS A 34 -3.85 -7.68 40.60
N PRO A 35 -3.50 -8.97 40.44
CA PRO A 35 -2.97 -9.69 41.59
C PRO A 35 -1.67 -10.43 41.27
N THR A 36 -0.83 -10.59 42.29
CA THR A 36 0.39 -11.41 42.35
C THR A 36 0.25 -12.32 43.57
N PRO A 37 1.20 -13.22 43.84
CA PRO A 37 1.33 -14.59 43.37
C PRO A 37 0.99 -15.62 44.47
N ALA A 38 0.87 -16.91 44.11
CA ALA A 38 1.03 -17.99 45.07
C ALA A 38 2.00 -19.03 44.49
N THR A 39 3.08 -19.26 45.24
CA THR A 39 4.11 -20.28 45.05
C THR A 39 3.78 -21.49 45.92
N ALA A 40 4.31 -22.66 45.52
CA ALA A 40 4.73 -23.83 46.32
C ALA A 40 3.91 -25.11 46.10
N THR A 41 4.44 -26.35 46.02
CA THR A 41 5.78 -26.97 45.84
C THR A 41 5.50 -28.50 45.75
N SER A 42 6.36 -29.27 45.03
CA SER A 42 6.74 -30.69 45.30
C SER A 42 5.67 -31.79 45.13
N ASP A 43 5.91 -33.04 44.74
CA ASP A 43 7.07 -33.82 44.28
C ASP A 43 6.48 -35.19 43.84
N ASN A 44 7.00 -35.81 42.79
CA ASN A 44 7.49 -37.20 42.84
C ASN A 44 7.89 -37.73 41.45
N ALA A 45 9.15 -38.15 41.38
CA ALA A 45 9.75 -38.94 40.33
C ALA A 45 9.35 -40.42 40.42
N THR A 46 9.46 -41.17 39.32
CA THR A 46 10.20 -42.45 39.20
C THR A 46 10.25 -42.87 37.72
N ALA A 47 11.37 -43.49 37.34
CA ALA A 47 11.92 -43.65 35.99
C ALA A 47 11.87 -45.11 35.46
N LEU A 48 12.47 -45.28 34.26
CA LEU A 48 12.92 -46.51 33.54
C LEU A 48 11.85 -47.33 32.78
N SER A 49 12.09 -47.95 31.61
CA SER A 49 13.15 -47.93 30.57
C SER A 49 12.78 -48.97 29.47
N ASN A 50 13.29 -48.78 28.23
CA ASN A 50 13.56 -49.78 27.16
C ASN A 50 12.36 -50.32 26.33
N GLU A 51 12.42 -50.64 25.04
CA GLU A 51 13.50 -50.76 24.03
C GLU A 51 12.90 -50.74 22.59
N GLU A 52 13.78 -50.48 21.61
CA GLU A 52 13.82 -50.92 20.19
C GLU A 52 12.57 -50.87 19.27
N GLY A 53 12.74 -50.16 18.14
CA GLY A 53 11.84 -50.18 16.99
C GLY A 53 12.46 -49.51 15.76
N LEU A 54 13.32 -50.26 15.07
CA LEU A 54 13.91 -49.95 13.77
C LEU A 54 12.82 -49.72 12.70
N VAL A 55 12.66 -48.48 12.21
CA VAL A 55 12.09 -48.23 10.86
C VAL A 55 12.95 -47.19 10.14
N LYS A 56 13.66 -47.71 9.14
CA LYS A 56 14.39 -46.98 8.11
C LYS A 56 13.40 -46.37 7.10
N THR A 57 13.88 -45.35 6.39
CA THR A 57 13.29 -44.64 5.22
C THR A 57 12.23 -43.59 5.62
N GLU A 58 12.28 -42.34 5.19
CA GLU A 58 12.74 -41.81 3.91
C GLU A 58 12.96 -40.29 4.03
N VAL A 59 13.94 -39.78 3.28
CA VAL A 59 14.31 -38.37 3.16
C VAL A 59 13.15 -37.59 2.55
N ILE A 60 12.56 -36.65 3.29
CA ILE A 60 11.64 -35.65 2.73
C ILE A 60 12.32 -34.29 2.75
N ILE A 61 12.96 -34.02 1.61
CA ILE A 61 13.20 -32.77 0.90
C ILE A 61 12.79 -31.49 1.66
N ASP A 62 13.78 -30.62 1.85
CA ASP A 62 13.68 -29.22 2.23
C ASP A 62 12.44 -28.54 1.65
N ASN A 63 11.43 -28.34 2.50
CA ASN A 63 10.37 -27.38 2.20
C ASN A 63 10.94 -25.98 2.49
N ALA A 64 11.82 -25.53 1.59
CA ALA A 64 12.24 -24.14 1.53
C ALA A 64 10.97 -23.28 1.41
N SER A 65 10.59 -22.65 2.52
CA SER A 65 9.59 -21.58 2.51
C SER A 65 9.94 -20.62 1.38
N PRO A 66 8.96 -20.15 0.58
CA PRO A 66 9.26 -19.18 -0.46
C PRO A 66 9.93 -18.00 0.21
N VAL A 67 11.19 -17.75 -0.17
CA VAL A 67 11.97 -16.59 0.30
C VAL A 67 11.14 -15.36 -0.03
N LYS A 68 10.40 -14.86 0.95
CA LYS A 68 9.84 -13.51 0.87
C LYS A 68 11.08 -12.63 0.72
N PRO A 69 11.23 -11.87 -0.38
CA PRO A 69 12.36 -10.97 -0.51
C PRO A 69 12.37 -10.11 0.74
N GLU A 70 13.49 -10.14 1.47
CA GLU A 70 13.58 -9.53 2.78
C GLU A 70 13.48 -8.01 2.61
N THR A 71 12.27 -7.49 2.69
CA THR A 71 11.97 -6.06 2.47
C THR A 71 12.53 -5.16 3.57
N ASN A 72 13.10 -5.74 4.62
CA ASN A 72 13.50 -5.07 5.86
C ASN A 72 14.60 -4.01 5.64
N GLY A 73 15.42 -4.13 4.59
CA GLY A 73 16.42 -3.12 4.21
C GLY A 73 15.97 -2.15 3.11
N ILE A 74 14.96 -2.51 2.32
CA ILE A 74 14.58 -1.80 1.09
C ILE A 74 13.48 -0.76 1.36
N LEU A 75 12.61 -1.04 2.33
CA LEU A 75 11.47 -0.21 2.67
C LEU A 75 11.67 0.54 3.99
N ALA A 76 11.16 1.77 4.07
CA ALA A 76 10.85 2.42 5.33
C ALA A 76 9.66 1.74 6.00
N ARG A 77 9.57 1.87 7.33
CA ARG A 77 8.45 1.31 8.08
C ARG A 77 7.20 2.16 7.83
N VAL A 78 6.16 1.53 7.28
CA VAL A 78 4.85 2.16 7.11
C VAL A 78 4.21 2.36 8.49
N SER A 79 3.73 3.56 8.78
CA SER A 79 2.96 3.85 10.01
C SER A 79 1.47 3.55 9.84
N ALA A 80 0.75 3.28 10.93
CA ALA A 80 -0.71 3.08 10.89
C ALA A 80 -1.45 4.32 10.37
N ALA A 81 -0.96 5.52 10.73
CA ALA A 81 -1.50 6.78 10.20
C ALA A 81 -1.37 6.86 8.67
N GLN A 82 -0.24 6.44 8.12
CA GLN A 82 -0.02 6.39 6.68
C GLN A 82 -0.93 5.37 5.99
N GLN A 83 -1.08 4.17 6.56
CA GLN A 83 -2.02 3.17 6.05
C GLN A 83 -3.46 3.70 5.99
N SER A 84 -3.88 4.43 7.02
CA SER A 84 -5.21 5.07 7.06
C SER A 84 -5.35 6.14 5.98
N ARG A 85 -4.35 7.01 5.80
CA ARG A 85 -4.33 8.03 4.73
C ARG A 85 -4.43 7.39 3.34
N ILE A 86 -3.66 6.33 3.10
CA ILE A 86 -3.70 5.59 1.84
C ILE A 86 -5.07 4.96 1.61
N ALA A 87 -5.65 4.33 2.64
CA ALA A 87 -6.97 3.74 2.55
C ALA A 87 -8.04 4.77 2.16
N GLN A 88 -8.04 5.92 2.82
CA GLN A 88 -8.95 7.02 2.53
C GLN A 88 -8.74 7.56 1.12
N ALA A 89 -7.50 7.89 0.75
CA ALA A 89 -7.17 8.47 -0.56
C ALA A 89 -7.54 7.52 -1.71
N VAL A 90 -7.32 6.21 -1.56
CA VAL A 90 -7.74 5.21 -2.56
C VAL A 90 -9.26 5.14 -2.68
N SER A 91 -9.99 5.13 -1.55
CA SER A 91 -11.46 5.06 -1.56
C SER A 91 -12.12 6.29 -2.17
N GLN A 92 -11.49 7.45 -2.05
CA GLN A 92 -11.97 8.75 -2.55
C GLN A 92 -11.36 9.11 -3.91
N GLY A 93 -10.50 8.25 -4.46
CA GLY A 93 -9.65 8.62 -5.59
C GLY A 93 -10.36 8.74 -6.94
N SER A 94 -11.67 8.47 -7.01
CA SER A 94 -12.42 8.59 -8.26
C SER A 94 -13.86 9.05 -8.05
N ASP A 95 -14.29 9.97 -8.90
CA ASP A 95 -15.69 10.41 -8.99
C ASP A 95 -16.51 9.57 -10.01
N ASP A 96 -15.84 8.77 -10.84
CA ASP A 96 -16.49 7.92 -11.84
C ASP A 96 -17.11 6.68 -11.19
N ALA A 97 -18.40 6.45 -11.43
CA ALA A 97 -19.14 5.34 -10.81
C ALA A 97 -18.56 3.95 -11.18
N VAL A 98 -18.11 3.78 -12.43
CA VAL A 98 -17.51 2.53 -12.88
C VAL A 98 -16.15 2.32 -12.21
N ALA A 99 -15.30 3.35 -12.22
CA ALA A 99 -14.02 3.34 -11.53
C ALA A 99 -14.18 3.02 -10.04
N ARG A 100 -15.14 3.63 -9.31
CA ARG A 100 -15.38 3.33 -7.89
C ARG A 100 -15.68 1.85 -7.63
N ARG A 101 -16.51 1.22 -8.47
CA ARG A 101 -16.79 -0.22 -8.39
C ARG A 101 -15.52 -1.05 -8.58
N LEU A 102 -14.70 -0.71 -9.57
CA LEU A 102 -13.45 -1.41 -9.86
C LEU A 102 -12.40 -1.17 -8.77
N VAL A 103 -12.32 0.05 -8.23
CA VAL A 103 -11.47 0.43 -7.10
C VAL A 103 -11.76 -0.43 -5.89
N PHE A 104 -13.04 -0.65 -5.56
CA PHE A 104 -13.43 -1.53 -4.46
C PHE A 104 -12.83 -2.94 -4.61
N GLN A 105 -12.84 -3.51 -5.82
CA GLN A 105 -12.27 -4.82 -6.11
C GLN A 105 -10.73 -4.83 -6.07
N ALA A 106 -10.10 -3.76 -6.55
CA ALA A 106 -8.64 -3.64 -6.62
C ALA A 106 -8.00 -3.12 -5.31
N THR A 107 -8.80 -2.66 -4.35
CA THR A 107 -8.34 -1.93 -3.15
C THR A 107 -7.22 -2.63 -2.39
N PRO A 108 -7.29 -3.93 -2.07
CA PRO A 108 -6.21 -4.60 -1.34
C PRO A 108 -4.86 -4.53 -2.07
N LYS A 109 -4.87 -4.71 -3.40
CA LYS A 109 -3.66 -4.67 -4.23
C LYS A 109 -3.14 -3.23 -4.38
N MET A 110 -4.03 -2.27 -4.60
CA MET A 110 -3.65 -0.85 -4.70
C MET A 110 -3.05 -0.30 -3.42
N ARG A 111 -3.66 -0.60 -2.26
CA ARG A 111 -3.12 -0.18 -0.96
C ARG A 111 -1.73 -0.76 -0.72
N SER A 112 -1.57 -2.07 -0.89
CA SER A 112 -0.25 -2.72 -0.73
C SER A 112 0.80 -2.13 -1.68
N PHE A 113 0.42 -1.76 -2.90
CA PHE A 113 1.33 -1.14 -3.85
C PHE A 113 1.75 0.27 -3.41
N ILE A 114 0.78 1.12 -3.08
CA ILE A 114 1.02 2.52 -2.68
C ILE A 114 1.82 2.58 -1.37
N GLU A 115 1.55 1.68 -0.42
CA GLU A 115 2.30 1.55 0.82
C GLU A 115 3.78 1.29 0.53
N ARG A 116 4.11 0.28 -0.28
CA ARG A 116 5.49 -0.02 -0.66
C ARG A 116 6.10 1.15 -1.42
N LEU A 117 5.39 1.66 -2.42
CA LEU A 117 5.81 2.77 -3.27
C LEU A 117 6.20 4.01 -2.46
N SER A 118 5.43 4.33 -1.41
CA SER A 118 5.69 5.48 -0.53
C SER A 118 6.94 5.33 0.34
N CYS A 119 7.48 4.13 0.46
CA CYS A 119 8.52 3.78 1.43
C CYS A 119 9.79 3.20 0.80
N ILE A 120 9.89 3.08 -0.53
CA ILE A 120 11.09 2.53 -1.18
C ILE A 120 12.27 3.49 -1.03
N LYS A 121 13.30 3.04 -0.29
CA LYS A 121 14.53 3.81 -0.03
C LYS A 121 15.58 3.65 -1.14
N SER A 122 15.65 2.44 -1.69
CA SER A 122 16.68 2.04 -2.65
C SER A 122 16.22 2.31 -4.08
N TYR A 123 17.13 2.89 -4.88
CA TYR A 123 17.02 2.93 -6.34
C TYR A 123 17.56 1.62 -6.94
N ASN A 124 17.12 1.27 -8.16
CA ASN A 124 17.46 0.03 -8.89
C ASN A 124 16.80 -1.26 -8.37
N ASP A 125 17.47 -2.40 -8.54
CA ASP A 125 16.94 -3.75 -8.37
C ASP A 125 16.29 -3.98 -7.00
N GLY A 126 16.78 -3.32 -5.94
CA GLY A 126 16.16 -3.37 -4.62
C GLY A 126 14.76 -2.75 -4.60
N GLY A 127 14.61 -1.51 -5.09
CA GLY A 127 13.33 -0.81 -5.15
C GLY A 127 12.33 -1.47 -6.08
N ALA A 128 12.78 -1.91 -7.26
CA ALA A 128 11.97 -2.65 -8.23
C ALA A 128 11.48 -4.00 -7.67
N ALA A 129 12.35 -4.73 -6.97
CA ALA A 129 12.01 -6.02 -6.36
C ALA A 129 10.88 -5.90 -5.32
N ALA A 130 10.82 -4.79 -4.58
CA ALA A 130 9.75 -4.55 -3.62
C ALA A 130 8.36 -4.50 -4.29
N LEU A 131 8.28 -4.11 -5.56
CA LEU A 131 7.02 -4.03 -6.32
C LEU A 131 6.77 -5.27 -7.20
N GLN A 132 7.77 -6.10 -7.45
CA GLN A 132 7.68 -7.20 -8.43
C GLN A 132 6.59 -8.24 -8.10
N ALA A 133 6.33 -8.51 -6.81
CA ALA A 133 5.24 -9.41 -6.39
C ALA A 133 3.82 -8.88 -6.72
N LEU A 134 3.72 -7.60 -7.11
CA LEU A 134 2.48 -6.94 -7.49
C LEU A 134 2.36 -6.75 -9.01
N ALA A 135 3.45 -6.96 -9.74
CA ALA A 135 3.52 -6.85 -11.20
C ALA A 135 2.79 -8.02 -11.87
N ALA A 136 2.20 -7.76 -13.04
CA ALA A 136 1.69 -8.82 -13.91
C ALA A 136 2.82 -9.75 -14.35
N PRO A 137 2.53 -11.03 -14.63
CA PRO A 137 3.49 -11.90 -15.31
C PRO A 137 4.03 -11.26 -16.59
N GLY A 138 5.35 -11.22 -16.74
CA GLY A 138 6.02 -10.56 -17.88
C GLY A 138 6.18 -9.03 -17.75
N SER A 139 5.59 -8.39 -16.74
CA SER A 139 5.84 -6.99 -16.40
C SER A 139 6.98 -6.86 -15.38
N SER A 140 7.74 -5.78 -15.48
CA SER A 140 8.86 -5.50 -14.57
C SER A 140 8.95 -4.01 -14.25
N PHE A 141 9.36 -3.73 -13.01
CA PHE A 141 9.65 -2.38 -12.53
C PHE A 141 11.14 -2.03 -12.57
N LYS A 142 11.96 -2.77 -13.32
CA LYS A 142 13.44 -2.61 -13.30
C LYS A 142 13.93 -1.18 -13.53
N PHE A 143 13.26 -0.42 -14.41
CA PHE A 143 13.61 0.97 -14.73
C PHE A 143 12.75 2.00 -13.99
N PHE A 144 11.99 1.56 -12.99
CA PHE A 144 11.13 2.44 -12.21
C PHE A 144 11.97 3.27 -11.24
N VAL A 145 11.74 4.58 -11.24
CA VAL A 145 12.35 5.51 -10.29
C VAL A 145 11.39 5.72 -9.11
N PRO A 146 11.73 5.27 -7.89
CA PRO A 146 10.86 5.44 -6.73
C PRO A 146 10.65 6.92 -6.38
N PRO A 147 9.46 7.32 -5.89
CA PRO A 147 9.17 8.72 -5.58
C PRO A 147 10.15 9.35 -4.58
N MET A 148 10.62 8.58 -3.59
CA MET A 148 11.61 9.02 -2.61
C MET A 148 12.96 9.38 -3.21
N HIS A 149 13.33 8.80 -4.36
CA HIS A 149 14.60 9.09 -5.02
C HIS A 149 14.62 10.50 -5.63
N GLY A 150 13.47 10.98 -6.12
CA GLY A 150 13.34 12.32 -6.73
C GLY A 150 13.29 13.48 -5.75
N ILE A 151 13.13 13.21 -4.46
CA ILE A 151 12.98 14.22 -3.40
C ILE A 151 14.29 14.31 -2.62
N LYS A 152 15.04 15.41 -2.65
CA LYS A 152 16.45 15.39 -2.20
C LYS A 152 16.62 15.59 -0.70
N LEU A 153 15.81 16.43 -0.08
CA LEU A 153 15.96 16.83 1.33
C LEU A 153 15.18 15.93 2.29
N HIS A 154 14.34 15.04 1.77
CA HIS A 154 13.57 14.08 2.57
C HIS A 154 14.43 12.99 3.21
N ASP A 155 14.26 12.81 4.51
CA ASP A 155 14.78 11.72 5.33
C ASP A 155 14.31 10.35 4.82
N LYS A 156 15.22 9.62 4.15
CA LYS A 156 14.96 8.30 3.56
C LYS A 156 14.63 7.22 4.58
N SER A 157 14.77 7.46 5.88
CA SER A 157 14.34 6.52 6.90
C SER A 157 12.81 6.48 7.05
N LYS A 158 12.11 7.52 6.60
CA LYS A 158 10.65 7.71 6.68
C LYS A 158 10.01 7.49 5.31
N CYS A 159 8.73 7.14 5.33
CA CYS A 159 7.93 7.09 4.10
C CYS A 159 7.45 8.50 3.73
N LEU A 160 7.19 8.72 2.45
CA LEU A 160 6.46 9.89 1.99
C LEU A 160 4.99 9.81 2.39
N SER A 161 4.39 10.93 2.76
CA SER A 161 2.96 11.03 2.99
C SER A 161 2.21 11.08 1.66
N VAL A 162 1.12 10.32 1.54
CA VAL A 162 0.24 10.37 0.37
C VAL A 162 -0.67 11.58 0.51
N SER A 163 -0.55 12.53 -0.43
CA SER A 163 -1.35 13.74 -0.45
C SER A 163 -2.64 13.57 -1.25
N SER A 164 -2.60 12.83 -2.36
CA SER A 164 -3.78 12.50 -3.14
C SER A 164 -3.58 11.26 -4.00
N VAL A 165 -4.68 10.60 -4.34
CA VAL A 165 -4.74 9.51 -5.32
C VAL A 165 -5.85 9.85 -6.30
N VAL A 166 -5.55 9.87 -7.60
CA VAL A 166 -6.53 10.08 -8.67
C VAL A 166 -6.59 8.81 -9.51
N ILE A 167 -7.77 8.25 -9.65
CA ILE A 167 -8.03 6.97 -10.30
C ILE A 167 -9.03 7.16 -11.43
N LYS A 168 -8.67 6.68 -12.62
CA LYS A 168 -9.51 6.74 -13.82
C LYS A 168 -9.69 5.35 -14.40
N HIS A 169 -10.93 5.02 -14.77
CA HIS A 169 -11.20 3.80 -15.53
C HIS A 169 -10.72 3.94 -16.98
N VAL A 170 -10.02 2.92 -17.47
CA VAL A 170 -9.49 2.84 -18.83
C VAL A 170 -10.34 1.86 -19.63
N LYS A 171 -11.09 2.37 -20.62
CA LYS A 171 -11.99 1.55 -21.45
C LYS A 171 -11.25 0.58 -22.38
N ASN A 172 -10.01 0.89 -22.75
CA ASN A 172 -9.15 0.08 -23.60
C ASN A 172 -7.77 -0.09 -22.93
N PRO A 173 -7.57 -1.09 -22.07
CA PRO A 173 -6.26 -1.37 -21.51
C PRO A 173 -5.22 -1.55 -22.62
N LEU A 174 -4.01 -1.04 -22.40
CA LEU A 174 -2.87 -1.40 -23.24
C LEU A 174 -2.77 -2.93 -23.25
N LYS A 175 -2.78 -3.52 -24.44
CA LYS A 175 -2.65 -4.98 -24.64
C LYS A 175 -1.18 -5.31 -24.91
N PRO A 176 -0.33 -5.56 -23.91
CA PRO A 176 0.90 -6.28 -24.17
C PRO A 176 0.51 -7.74 -24.42
N SER A 177 0.40 -8.13 -25.69
CA SER A 177 0.43 -9.52 -26.18
C SER A 177 -0.07 -10.60 -25.19
N ALA A 178 -1.38 -10.64 -24.93
CA ALA A 178 -2.16 -11.82 -24.48
C ALA A 178 -3.56 -11.35 -24.03
N SER A 179 -4.48 -11.24 -25.00
CA SER A 179 -5.94 -11.51 -24.96
C SER A 179 -6.75 -11.66 -23.64
N SER A 180 -6.33 -11.17 -22.47
CA SER A 180 -6.85 -11.64 -21.17
C SER A 180 -7.11 -10.56 -20.11
N TRP A 181 -7.10 -9.28 -20.46
CA TRP A 181 -7.49 -8.19 -19.54
C TRP A 181 -8.94 -7.75 -19.80
N THR A 182 -9.75 -7.64 -18.75
CA THR A 182 -11.17 -7.24 -18.84
C THR A 182 -11.39 -5.79 -18.44
N ASP A 183 -10.63 -5.29 -17.46
CA ASP A 183 -10.78 -3.94 -16.90
C ASP A 183 -9.40 -3.36 -16.56
N ALA A 184 -9.28 -2.03 -16.56
CA ALA A 184 -8.05 -1.36 -16.15
C ALA A 184 -8.30 -0.02 -15.47
N LEU A 185 -7.43 0.31 -14.52
CA LEU A 185 -7.44 1.57 -13.79
C LEU A 185 -6.08 2.25 -13.95
N GLN A 186 -6.11 3.52 -14.35
CA GLN A 186 -4.96 4.42 -14.25
C GLN A 186 -4.97 5.08 -12.87
N ILE A 187 -3.82 5.06 -12.20
CA ILE A 187 -3.65 5.56 -10.85
C ILE A 187 -2.54 6.61 -10.87
N LYS A 188 -2.86 7.83 -10.50
CA LYS A 188 -1.89 8.90 -10.26
C LYS A 188 -1.82 9.13 -8.75
N VAL A 189 -0.64 8.95 -8.17
CA VAL A 189 -0.40 9.14 -6.74
C VAL A 189 0.50 10.34 -6.56
N SER A 190 0.08 11.28 -5.71
CA SER A 190 0.91 12.41 -5.30
C SER A 190 1.38 12.20 -3.86
N PHE A 191 2.65 12.53 -3.66
CA PHE A 191 3.38 12.36 -2.42
C PHE A 191 3.92 13.71 -1.94
N ILE A 192 4.03 13.85 -0.63
CA ILE A 192 4.70 14.97 0.04
C ILE A 192 5.65 14.42 1.11
N ALA A 193 6.82 15.03 1.21
CA ALA A 193 7.76 14.81 2.30
C ALA A 193 7.37 15.73 3.47
N ASP A 194 6.94 15.16 4.60
CA ASP A 194 6.45 15.95 5.75
C ASP A 194 7.56 16.80 6.40
N ASP A 195 8.83 16.44 6.19
CA ASP A 195 10.02 17.09 6.73
C ASP A 195 10.60 18.19 5.84
N SER A 196 10.52 18.05 4.51
CA SER A 196 11.04 19.05 3.56
C SER A 196 9.97 19.82 2.78
N GLY A 197 8.72 19.35 2.77
CA GLY A 197 7.63 19.90 1.96
C GLY A 197 7.74 19.60 0.46
N GLU A 198 8.79 18.92 0.01
CA GLU A 198 8.96 18.54 -1.38
C GLU A 198 7.89 17.53 -1.82
N THR A 199 7.47 17.63 -3.08
CA THR A 199 6.42 16.77 -3.64
C THR A 199 6.93 15.92 -4.78
N SER A 200 6.36 14.73 -4.93
CA SER A 200 6.60 13.85 -6.09
C SER A 200 5.29 13.24 -6.56
N THR A 201 5.23 12.82 -7.81
CA THR A 201 4.05 12.17 -8.37
C THR A 201 4.47 10.92 -9.13
N SER A 202 3.67 9.87 -9.03
CA SER A 202 3.88 8.63 -9.78
C SER A 202 2.59 8.20 -10.49
N ASN A 203 2.74 7.64 -11.69
CA ASN A 203 1.63 7.21 -12.53
C ASN A 203 1.75 5.71 -12.79
N HIS A 204 0.66 4.99 -12.57
CA HIS A 204 0.59 3.54 -12.65
C HIS A 204 -0.67 3.07 -13.35
N GLU A 205 -0.67 1.80 -13.73
CA GLU A 205 -1.82 1.10 -14.29
C GLU A 205 -1.96 -0.27 -13.63
N ILE A 206 -3.19 -0.61 -13.25
CA ILE A 206 -3.55 -1.92 -12.72
C ILE A 206 -4.66 -2.53 -13.57
N ASN A 207 -4.47 -3.77 -14.01
CA ASN A 207 -5.33 -4.47 -14.94
C ASN A 207 -5.92 -5.71 -14.29
N LYS A 208 -7.20 -5.98 -14.57
CA LYS A 208 -7.92 -7.16 -14.11
C LYS A 208 -7.90 -8.22 -15.21
N ASN A 209 -7.41 -9.42 -14.91
CA ASN A 209 -7.45 -10.51 -15.88
C ASN A 209 -8.82 -11.18 -15.96
N THR A 210 -9.00 -12.08 -16.93
CA THR A 210 -10.22 -12.91 -17.08
C THR A 210 -10.53 -13.79 -15.87
N ARG A 211 -9.55 -14.07 -15.00
CA ARG A 211 -9.72 -14.79 -13.73
C ARG A 211 -10.09 -13.87 -12.56
N GLY A 212 -10.29 -12.58 -12.82
CA GLY A 212 -10.66 -11.58 -11.82
C GLY A 212 -9.50 -11.07 -10.94
N VAL A 213 -8.26 -11.44 -11.23
CA VAL A 213 -7.07 -11.04 -10.46
C VAL A 213 -6.49 -9.74 -11.00
N TRP A 214 -6.15 -8.83 -10.09
CA TRP A 214 -5.57 -7.52 -10.40
C TRP A 214 -4.04 -7.52 -10.34
N TRP A 215 -3.42 -6.93 -11.37
CA TRP A 215 -1.97 -6.86 -11.54
C TRP A 215 -1.53 -5.50 -12.04
N PHE A 216 -0.40 -5.01 -11.53
CA PHE A 216 0.19 -3.78 -12.06
C PHE A 216 1.00 -4.06 -13.33
N THR A 217 0.84 -3.22 -14.34
CA THR A 217 1.52 -3.34 -15.65
C THR A 217 2.53 -2.23 -15.90
N ARG A 218 2.41 -1.11 -15.17
CA ARG A 218 3.28 0.08 -15.20
C ARG A 218 3.07 0.89 -13.92
#